data_AF-A0A7V8BJK1-F1
#
_entry.id   AF-A0A7V8BJK1-F1
#
_cell.length_a   1.000
_cell.length_b   1.000
_cell.length_c   1.000
_cell.angle_alpha   90.00
_cell.angle_beta   90.00
_cell.angle_gamma   90.00
#
_symmetry.space_group_name_H-M   'P 1'
#
loop_
_entity.id
_entity.type
_entity.pdbx_description
1 polymer ?
#
loop_
_entity_poly.entity_id
_entity_poly.type
_entity_poly.pdbx_seq_one_letter_code
_entity_poly.pdbx_strand_id
1 'polypeptide(L)'
;VEVAPLEVEEFRRLKAAGIGTYACFQESYDPEVYAAYHKAGPKADYLQRLFVMDRAMEGGIDDVGIGALFGLGDWRFEVLGLLSHAAHLEEAFGCGPHTVSVPRIEPAPGAPAAMTVPRALSAAEFRRVVAVLRLALPYTGIILSTRESEALRDELFRYGVSQISAGSRTNPGAYAEGAGAAETAISGGALGAAAPGAAGLRLPGERIIPIGAMAVVLWILAHATGREFAVLGATLAAATLLYAVRRSRM
;
A
#
# COMPACT_ATOMS: atom_id res chain seq x y z
N VAL A 1 6.43 -4.98 -4.56
CA VAL A 1 6.84 -4.48 -5.89
C VAL A 1 5.61 -4.04 -6.66
N GLU A 2 5.71 -3.00 -7.48
CA GLU A 2 4.62 -2.53 -8.34
C GLU A 2 5.16 -2.43 -9.77
N VAL A 3 4.67 -3.29 -10.65
CA VAL A 3 5.08 -3.38 -12.07
C VAL A 3 3.86 -3.67 -12.94
N ALA A 4 4.03 -3.54 -14.26
CA ALA A 4 2.98 -3.87 -15.22
C ALA A 4 2.58 -5.36 -15.15
N PRO A 5 1.39 -5.74 -15.64
CA PRO A 5 0.97 -7.13 -15.69
C PRO A 5 2.01 -8.06 -16.33
N LEU A 6 2.21 -9.20 -15.69
CA LEU A 6 3.12 -10.26 -16.12
C LEU A 6 2.36 -11.57 -16.37
N GLU A 7 3.05 -12.53 -16.96
CA GLU A 7 2.59 -13.91 -17.08
C GLU A 7 2.90 -14.73 -15.81
N VAL A 8 2.19 -15.83 -15.63
CA VAL A 8 2.30 -16.70 -14.45
C VAL A 8 3.74 -17.14 -14.18
N GLU A 9 4.50 -17.50 -15.23
CA GLU A 9 5.90 -17.93 -15.08
C GLU A 9 6.82 -16.79 -14.60
N GLU A 10 6.53 -15.56 -15.00
CA GLU A 10 7.27 -14.40 -14.52
C GLU A 10 6.95 -14.10 -13.06
N PHE A 11 5.71 -14.33 -12.63
CA PHE A 11 5.35 -14.25 -11.21
C PHE A 11 6.05 -15.34 -10.38
N ARG A 12 6.22 -16.56 -10.89
CA ARG A 12 7.04 -17.59 -10.23
C ARG A 12 8.47 -17.12 -10.02
N ARG A 13 9.06 -16.46 -11.03
CA ARG A 13 10.40 -15.85 -10.92
C ARG A 13 10.44 -14.74 -9.86
N LEU A 14 9.41 -13.91 -9.78
CA LEU A 14 9.31 -12.88 -8.73
C LEU A 14 9.17 -13.48 -7.33
N LYS A 15 8.35 -14.52 -7.17
CA LYS A 15 8.23 -15.24 -5.89
C LYS A 15 9.57 -15.88 -5.48
N ALA A 16 10.29 -16.48 -6.43
CA ALA A 16 11.63 -17.04 -6.20
C ALA A 16 12.65 -15.96 -5.80
N ALA A 17 12.46 -14.71 -6.23
CA ALA A 17 13.28 -13.57 -5.81
C ALA A 17 12.91 -13.02 -4.41
N GLY A 18 11.88 -13.56 -3.75
CA GLY A 18 11.54 -13.22 -2.37
C GLY A 18 10.83 -11.87 -2.21
N ILE A 19 10.00 -11.47 -3.19
CA ILE A 19 9.17 -10.27 -3.02
C ILE A 19 8.19 -10.45 -1.84
N GLY A 20 7.81 -9.33 -1.22
CA GLY A 20 6.64 -9.28 -0.33
C GLY A 20 5.36 -9.21 -1.16
N THR A 21 4.70 -8.06 -1.18
CA THR A 21 3.45 -7.86 -1.93
C THR A 21 3.70 -7.52 -3.40
N TYR A 22 2.96 -8.13 -4.33
CA TYR A 22 2.81 -7.63 -5.71
C TYR A 22 1.61 -6.69 -5.78
N ALA A 23 1.82 -5.46 -6.25
CA ALA A 23 0.76 -4.48 -6.42
C ALA A 23 0.56 -4.13 -7.90
N CYS A 24 -0.70 -4.00 -8.30
CA CYS A 24 -1.09 -3.50 -9.62
C CYS A 24 -2.50 -2.92 -9.51
N PHE A 25 -2.63 -1.63 -9.80
CA PHE A 25 -3.92 -0.95 -9.68
C PHE A 25 -4.72 -1.12 -10.96
N GLN A 26 -6.00 -1.46 -10.82
CA GLN A 26 -6.91 -1.52 -11.96
C GLN A 26 -7.16 -0.12 -12.55
N GLU A 27 -6.83 0.95 -11.81
CA GLU A 27 -7.08 2.35 -12.14
C GLU A 27 -8.57 2.72 -12.15
N SER A 28 -9.37 2.01 -12.95
CA SER A 28 -10.82 2.15 -13.04
C SER A 28 -11.44 0.78 -13.28
N TYR A 29 -12.39 0.39 -12.43
CA TYR A 29 -13.18 -0.82 -12.59
C TYR A 29 -14.34 -0.65 -13.58
N ASP A 30 -14.67 0.58 -13.96
CA ASP A 30 -15.57 0.85 -15.07
C ASP A 30 -14.80 0.66 -16.41
N PRO A 31 -15.20 -0.31 -17.27
CA PRO A 31 -14.51 -0.57 -18.53
C PRO A 31 -14.56 0.59 -19.52
N GLU A 32 -15.63 1.37 -19.53
CA GLU A 32 -15.78 2.53 -20.42
C GLU A 32 -14.83 3.66 -19.98
N VAL A 33 -14.80 3.95 -18.68
CA VAL A 33 -13.86 4.90 -18.08
C VAL A 33 -12.43 4.42 -18.32
N TYR A 34 -12.14 3.14 -18.10
CA TYR A 34 -10.80 2.59 -18.31
C TYR A 34 -10.33 2.78 -19.76
N ALA A 35 -11.17 2.44 -20.75
CA ALA A 35 -10.85 2.58 -22.17
C ALA A 35 -10.64 4.03 -22.60
N ALA A 36 -11.34 4.98 -21.97
CA ALA A 36 -11.18 6.41 -22.27
C ALA A 36 -9.76 6.93 -21.95
N TYR A 37 -9.11 6.39 -20.92
CA TYR A 37 -7.76 6.81 -20.50
C TYR A 37 -6.64 5.89 -21.00
N HIS A 38 -6.92 4.62 -21.30
CA HIS A 38 -5.94 3.63 -21.75
C HIS A 38 -6.12 3.29 -23.23
N LYS A 39 -5.74 4.24 -24.10
CA LYS A 39 -6.07 4.18 -25.54
C LYS A 39 -5.19 3.24 -26.37
N ALA A 40 -3.99 2.91 -25.90
CA ALA A 40 -3.02 2.12 -26.65
C ALA A 40 -1.99 1.43 -25.74
N GLY A 41 -1.28 0.46 -26.32
CA GLY A 41 -0.25 -0.34 -25.64
C GLY A 41 -0.82 -1.44 -24.75
N PRO A 42 0.04 -2.20 -24.04
CA PRO A 42 -0.39 -3.34 -23.23
C PRO A 42 -1.41 -2.96 -22.14
N LYS A 43 -1.32 -1.74 -21.60
CA LYS A 43 -2.26 -1.25 -20.59
C LYS A 43 -3.67 -1.00 -21.15
N ALA A 44 -3.89 -0.97 -22.48
CA ALA A 44 -5.24 -0.83 -23.02
C ALA A 44 -6.10 -2.08 -22.83
N ASP A 45 -5.50 -3.25 -22.61
CA ASP A 45 -6.24 -4.50 -22.37
C ASP A 45 -6.79 -4.53 -20.94
N TYR A 46 -8.08 -4.21 -20.82
CA TYR A 46 -8.80 -4.16 -19.56
C TYR A 46 -8.81 -5.51 -18.83
N LEU A 47 -9.12 -6.60 -19.54
CA LEU A 47 -9.27 -7.92 -18.93
C LEU A 47 -7.90 -8.49 -18.55
N GLN A 48 -6.88 -8.27 -19.39
CA GLN A 48 -5.52 -8.66 -19.04
C GLN A 48 -5.09 -8.00 -17.72
N ARG A 49 -5.42 -6.72 -17.52
CA ARG A 49 -5.10 -6.02 -16.26
C ARG A 49 -5.98 -6.47 -15.09
N LEU A 50 -7.28 -6.69 -15.32
CA LEU A 50 -8.21 -7.12 -14.26
C LEU A 50 -7.82 -8.47 -13.66
N PHE A 51 -7.51 -9.45 -14.52
CA PHE A 51 -7.13 -10.82 -14.11
C PHE A 51 -5.65 -10.98 -13.73
N VAL A 52 -4.91 -9.88 -13.55
CA VAL A 52 -3.48 -9.96 -13.21
C VAL A 52 -3.25 -10.55 -11.82
N MET A 53 -4.17 -10.32 -10.88
CA MET A 53 -4.05 -10.83 -9.52
C MET A 53 -4.25 -12.34 -9.47
N ASP A 54 -5.18 -12.88 -10.26
CA ASP A 54 -5.33 -14.32 -10.46
C ASP A 54 -4.03 -14.95 -10.95
N ARG A 55 -3.42 -14.38 -12.00
CA ARG A 55 -2.14 -14.88 -12.53
C ARG A 55 -1.00 -14.76 -11.52
N ALA A 56 -0.99 -13.71 -10.70
CA ALA A 56 0.00 -13.54 -9.63
C ALA A 56 -0.14 -14.64 -8.57
N MET A 57 -1.37 -14.93 -8.13
CA MET A 57 -1.67 -15.97 -7.15
C MET A 57 -1.43 -17.38 -7.69
N GLU A 58 -1.79 -17.65 -8.95
CA GLU A 58 -1.40 -18.88 -9.68
C GLU A 58 0.12 -19.03 -9.79
N GLY A 59 0.84 -17.90 -9.88
CA GLY A 59 2.30 -17.83 -9.87
C GLY A 59 2.93 -18.04 -8.48
N GLY A 60 2.10 -18.24 -7.44
CA GLY A 60 2.53 -18.49 -6.07
C GLY A 60 2.77 -17.22 -5.24
N ILE A 61 2.31 -16.06 -5.71
CA ILE A 61 2.30 -14.82 -4.92
C ILE A 61 1.07 -14.83 -4.02
N ASP A 62 1.31 -14.99 -2.74
CA ASP A 62 0.33 -15.00 -1.65
C ASP A 62 -0.13 -13.59 -1.25
N ASP A 63 0.77 -12.61 -1.29
CA ASP A 63 0.44 -11.22 -0.97
C ASP A 63 0.23 -10.37 -2.23
N VAL A 64 -1.04 -10.03 -2.50
CA VAL A 64 -1.41 -9.10 -3.60
C VAL A 64 -1.99 -7.78 -3.10
N GLY A 65 -1.74 -6.71 -3.85
CA GLY A 65 -2.19 -5.36 -3.56
C GLY A 65 -3.02 -4.79 -4.71
N ILE A 66 -4.31 -4.56 -4.48
CA ILE A 66 -5.22 -3.98 -5.46
C ILE A 66 -5.37 -2.47 -5.25
N GLY A 67 -5.92 -1.75 -6.23
CA GLY A 67 -6.18 -0.32 -6.09
C GLY A 67 -6.95 0.26 -7.26
N ALA A 68 -7.60 1.40 -7.00
CA ALA A 68 -8.29 2.21 -8.00
C ALA A 68 -7.82 3.66 -7.89
N LEU A 69 -7.71 4.35 -9.03
CA LEU A 69 -7.30 5.74 -9.13
C LEU A 69 -8.53 6.64 -9.04
N PHE A 70 -8.80 7.13 -7.84
CA PHE A 70 -9.96 7.97 -7.57
C PHE A 70 -9.83 9.33 -8.26
N GLY A 71 -10.83 9.65 -9.09
CA GLY A 71 -10.86 10.88 -9.89
C GLY A 71 -11.18 10.66 -11.36
N LEU A 72 -11.07 9.41 -11.86
CA LEU A 72 -11.38 9.04 -13.24
C LEU A 72 -12.89 8.89 -13.48
N GLY A 73 -13.56 8.16 -12.59
CA GLY A 73 -14.99 7.81 -12.66
C GLY A 73 -15.75 8.10 -11.35
N ASP A 74 -16.93 7.51 -11.19
CA ASP A 74 -17.69 7.59 -9.92
C ASP A 74 -17.02 6.73 -8.85
N TRP A 75 -16.57 7.36 -7.77
CA TRP A 75 -15.90 6.69 -6.67
C TRP A 75 -16.72 5.57 -6.04
N ARG A 76 -18.06 5.63 -6.09
CA ARG A 76 -18.93 4.56 -5.57
C ARG A 76 -18.77 3.28 -6.37
N PHE A 77 -18.69 3.42 -7.69
CA PHE A 77 -18.46 2.30 -8.60
C PHE A 77 -17.07 1.71 -8.37
N GLU A 78 -16.06 2.55 -8.21
CA GLU A 78 -14.69 2.08 -7.91
C GLU A 78 -14.58 1.34 -6.59
N VAL A 79 -15.25 1.82 -5.54
CA VAL A 79 -15.31 1.11 -4.26
C VAL A 79 -16.02 -0.23 -4.41
N LEU A 80 -17.14 -0.27 -5.13
CA LEU A 80 -17.82 -1.54 -5.40
C LEU A 80 -16.93 -2.52 -6.16
N GLY A 81 -16.23 -2.05 -7.20
CA GLY A 81 -15.27 -2.85 -7.97
C GLY A 81 -14.13 -3.40 -7.12
N LEU A 82 -13.55 -2.58 -6.23
CA LEU A 82 -12.53 -3.01 -5.27
C LEU A 82 -13.05 -4.11 -4.33
N LEU A 83 -14.25 -3.94 -3.79
CA LEU A 83 -14.86 -4.92 -2.88
C LEU A 83 -15.20 -6.22 -3.61
N SER A 84 -15.74 -6.15 -4.81
CA SER A 84 -16.01 -7.33 -5.64
C SER A 84 -14.73 -8.06 -6.04
N HIS A 85 -13.66 -7.33 -6.39
CA HIS A 85 -12.36 -7.94 -6.69
C HIS A 85 -11.78 -8.61 -5.44
N ALA A 86 -11.87 -7.98 -4.27
CA ALA A 86 -11.42 -8.59 -3.03
C ALA A 86 -12.18 -9.88 -2.70
N ALA A 87 -13.50 -9.87 -2.84
CA ALA A 87 -14.36 -11.05 -2.63
C ALA A 87 -14.02 -12.18 -3.62
N HIS A 88 -13.79 -11.86 -4.89
CA HIS A 88 -13.37 -12.83 -5.91
C HIS A 88 -12.05 -13.52 -5.53
N LEU A 89 -11.03 -12.76 -5.11
CA LEU A 89 -9.75 -13.34 -4.73
C LEU A 89 -9.89 -14.26 -3.50
N GLU A 90 -10.70 -13.86 -2.53
CA GLU A 90 -10.99 -14.68 -1.36
C GLU A 90 -11.72 -15.98 -1.74
N GLU A 91 -12.72 -15.92 -2.63
CA GLU A 91 -13.46 -17.09 -3.10
C GLU A 91 -12.58 -18.05 -3.92
N ALA A 92 -11.79 -17.51 -4.85
CA ALA A 92 -11.00 -18.31 -5.79
C ALA A 92 -9.71 -18.89 -5.17
N PHE A 93 -9.06 -18.15 -4.27
CA PHE A 93 -7.73 -18.50 -3.73
C PHE A 93 -7.71 -18.71 -2.22
N GLY A 94 -8.84 -18.54 -1.53
CA GLY A 94 -8.97 -18.71 -0.08
C GLY A 94 -8.40 -17.55 0.75
N CYS A 95 -7.94 -16.48 0.11
CA CYS A 95 -7.53 -15.24 0.77
C CYS A 95 -7.74 -14.03 -0.16
N GLY A 96 -8.25 -12.94 0.42
CA GLY A 96 -8.38 -11.67 -0.28
C GLY A 96 -7.03 -10.93 -0.43
N PRO A 97 -7.05 -9.68 -0.93
CA PRO A 97 -5.85 -8.89 -1.08
C PRO A 97 -5.24 -8.53 0.28
N HIS A 98 -3.90 -8.53 0.33
CA HIS A 98 -3.14 -8.08 1.49
C HIS A 98 -3.29 -6.57 1.70
N THR A 99 -3.33 -5.80 0.60
CA THR A 99 -3.54 -4.35 0.65
C THR A 99 -4.50 -3.82 -0.40
N VAL A 100 -5.15 -2.70 -0.09
CA VAL A 100 -5.87 -1.85 -1.02
C VAL A 100 -5.24 -0.46 -1.00
N SER A 101 -4.89 0.05 -2.17
CA SER A 101 -4.40 1.41 -2.34
C SER A 101 -5.51 2.33 -2.85
N VAL A 102 -5.58 3.54 -2.29
CA VAL A 102 -6.63 4.53 -2.60
C VAL A 102 -6.07 5.86 -3.14
N PRO A 103 -5.18 5.85 -4.17
CA PRO A 103 -4.63 7.08 -4.71
C PRO A 103 -5.71 7.96 -5.34
N ARG A 104 -5.64 9.28 -5.10
CA ARG A 104 -6.39 10.28 -5.86
C ARG A 104 -5.55 10.84 -7.01
N ILE A 105 -6.20 11.24 -8.09
CA ILE A 105 -5.55 11.97 -9.18
C ILE A 105 -5.00 13.28 -8.62
N GLU A 106 -3.72 13.50 -8.86
CA GLU A 106 -3.04 14.77 -8.62
C GLU A 106 -2.53 15.32 -9.96
N PRO A 107 -2.47 16.65 -10.11
CA PRO A 107 -1.87 17.26 -11.29
C PRO A 107 -0.43 16.77 -11.51
N ALA A 108 -0.11 16.40 -12.75
CA ALA A 108 1.20 15.90 -13.11
C ALA A 108 1.74 16.57 -14.39
N PRO A 109 3.02 16.95 -14.45
CA PRO A 109 3.64 17.45 -15.67
C PRO A 109 3.49 16.44 -16.83
N GLY A 110 3.14 16.92 -18.02
CA GLY A 110 2.94 16.06 -19.19
C GLY A 110 1.63 15.27 -19.21
N ALA A 111 0.74 15.47 -18.24
CA ALA A 111 -0.59 14.86 -18.19
C ALA A 111 -1.70 15.94 -18.22
N PRO A 112 -2.05 16.50 -19.40
CA PRO A 112 -3.08 17.54 -19.51
C PRO A 112 -4.43 17.13 -18.90
N ALA A 113 -4.81 15.85 -19.03
CA ALA A 113 -6.03 15.30 -18.46
C ALA A 113 -6.04 15.27 -16.91
N ALA A 114 -4.88 15.36 -16.26
CA ALA A 114 -4.76 15.43 -14.81
C ALA A 114 -4.78 16.89 -14.28
N MET A 115 -4.67 17.89 -15.16
CA MET A 115 -4.69 19.31 -14.75
C MET A 115 -6.08 19.74 -14.27
N THR A 116 -7.13 19.11 -14.80
CA THR A 116 -8.51 19.25 -14.33
C THR A 116 -9.06 17.86 -14.07
N VAL A 117 -9.13 17.48 -12.78
CA VAL A 117 -9.60 16.14 -12.39
C VAL A 117 -11.08 15.99 -12.76
N PRO A 118 -11.45 15.07 -13.66
CA PRO A 118 -12.81 14.95 -14.20
C PRO A 118 -13.88 14.74 -13.14
N ARG A 119 -13.56 13.90 -12.13
CA ARG A 119 -14.43 13.58 -10.99
C ARG A 119 -13.68 13.74 -9.68
N ALA A 120 -13.20 14.94 -9.38
CA ALA A 120 -12.48 15.21 -8.14
C ALA A 120 -13.29 14.79 -6.91
N LEU A 121 -12.71 13.96 -6.05
CA LEU A 121 -13.32 13.62 -4.76
C LEU A 121 -13.10 14.74 -3.76
N SER A 122 -14.17 15.17 -3.10
CA SER A 122 -14.03 16.02 -1.90
C SER A 122 -13.36 15.26 -0.76
N ALA A 123 -12.77 15.98 0.20
CA ALA A 123 -12.20 15.36 1.40
C ALA A 123 -13.26 14.58 2.20
N ALA A 124 -14.52 15.02 2.19
CA ALA A 124 -15.61 14.31 2.85
C ALA A 124 -15.94 12.97 2.16
N GLU A 125 -15.95 12.94 0.83
CA GLU A 125 -16.16 11.69 0.08
C GLU A 125 -14.98 10.74 0.23
N PHE A 126 -13.75 11.26 0.20
CA PHE A 126 -12.57 10.42 0.37
C PHE A 126 -12.50 9.79 1.77
N ARG A 127 -12.94 10.52 2.80
CA ARG A 127 -13.14 9.96 4.14
C ARG A 127 -14.13 8.80 4.16
N ARG A 128 -15.24 8.92 3.41
CA ARG A 128 -16.21 7.82 3.26
C ARG A 128 -15.61 6.62 2.55
N VAL A 129 -14.82 6.82 1.49
CA VAL A 129 -14.12 5.73 0.79
C VAL A 129 -13.27 4.93 1.76
N VAL A 130 -12.40 5.58 2.53
CA VAL A 130 -11.53 4.91 3.51
C VAL A 130 -12.34 4.20 4.59
N ALA A 131 -13.35 4.85 5.15
CA ALA A 131 -14.19 4.26 6.19
C ALA A 131 -14.94 3.01 5.69
N VAL A 132 -15.55 3.08 4.50
CA VAL A 132 -16.26 1.95 3.90
C VAL A 132 -15.31 0.78 3.63
N LEU A 133 -14.14 1.05 3.03
CA LEU A 133 -13.15 0.01 2.77
C LEU A 133 -12.63 -0.63 4.06
N ARG A 134 -12.37 0.15 5.11
CA ARG A 134 -11.95 -0.40 6.41
C ARG A 134 -13.03 -1.27 7.05
N LEU A 135 -14.30 -0.87 6.97
CA LEU A 135 -15.40 -1.67 7.51
C LEU A 135 -15.63 -2.96 6.73
N ALA A 136 -15.53 -2.91 5.40
CA ALA A 136 -15.78 -4.06 4.53
C ALA A 136 -14.59 -5.03 4.45
N LEU A 137 -13.35 -4.52 4.55
CA LEU A 137 -12.11 -5.30 4.46
C LEU A 137 -11.26 -5.11 5.74
N PRO A 138 -11.73 -5.63 6.90
CA PRO A 138 -11.13 -5.31 8.20
C PRO A 138 -9.68 -5.81 8.35
N TYR A 139 -9.30 -6.88 7.66
CA TYR A 139 -7.95 -7.46 7.72
C TYR A 139 -7.01 -6.98 6.61
N THR A 140 -7.55 -6.35 5.57
CA THR A 140 -6.75 -5.81 4.47
C THR A 140 -6.12 -4.48 4.88
N GLY A 141 -4.83 -4.33 4.56
CA GLY A 141 -4.13 -3.06 4.76
C GLY A 141 -4.66 -1.99 3.82
N ILE A 142 -4.75 -0.73 4.29
CA ILE A 142 -5.06 0.41 3.42
C ILE A 142 -3.82 1.28 3.31
N ILE A 143 -3.33 1.46 2.08
CA ILE A 143 -2.14 2.26 1.77
C ILE A 143 -2.56 3.67 1.37
N LEU A 144 -2.01 4.66 2.05
CA LEU A 144 -2.16 6.08 1.73
C LEU A 144 -0.81 6.70 1.35
N SER A 145 -0.76 7.38 0.21
CA SER A 145 0.47 7.98 -0.30
C SER A 145 0.68 9.42 0.20
N THR A 146 1.84 10.01 -0.11
CA THR A 146 2.14 11.44 0.14
C THR A 146 1.39 12.42 -0.78
N ARG A 147 0.44 11.94 -1.60
CA ARG A 147 -0.45 12.78 -2.41
C ARG A 147 -1.39 13.63 -1.54
N GLU A 148 -1.67 13.16 -0.33
CA GLU A 148 -2.61 13.79 0.57
C GLU A 148 -1.94 14.77 1.55
N SER A 149 -2.66 15.82 1.92
CA SER A 149 -2.17 16.79 2.92
C SER A 149 -1.92 16.11 4.27
N GLU A 150 -0.97 16.62 5.04
CA GLU A 150 -0.64 16.10 6.38
C GLU A 150 -1.89 16.01 7.28
N ALA A 151 -2.69 17.09 7.34
CA ALA A 151 -3.91 17.12 8.13
C ALA A 151 -4.91 16.03 7.74
N LEU A 152 -5.06 15.74 6.45
CA LEU A 152 -5.96 14.69 5.98
C LEU A 152 -5.38 13.30 6.24
N ARG A 153 -4.06 13.11 6.09
CA ARG A 153 -3.40 11.84 6.40
C ARG A 153 -3.53 11.48 7.88
N ASP A 154 -3.32 12.45 8.77
CA ASP A 154 -3.47 12.28 10.23
C ASP A 154 -4.90 11.90 10.62
N GLU A 155 -5.89 12.46 9.93
CA GLU A 155 -7.29 12.09 10.13
C GLU A 155 -7.56 10.66 9.64
N LEU A 156 -7.15 10.34 8.41
CA LEU A 156 -7.43 9.04 7.78
C LEU A 156 -6.73 7.87 8.46
N PHE A 157 -5.60 8.11 9.14
CA PHE A 157 -4.96 7.12 9.99
C PHE A 157 -5.92 6.59 11.08
N ARG A 158 -6.77 7.46 11.63
CA ARG A 158 -7.78 7.08 12.64
C ARG A 158 -8.96 6.32 12.04
N TYR A 159 -9.22 6.46 10.74
CA TYR A 159 -10.35 5.82 10.06
C TYR A 159 -10.02 4.45 9.46
N GLY A 160 -8.74 4.07 9.45
CA GLY A 160 -8.34 2.74 9.02
C GLY A 160 -7.19 2.68 8.05
N VAL A 161 -6.53 3.78 7.71
CA VAL A 161 -5.24 3.69 6.99
C VAL A 161 -4.24 2.97 7.89
N SER A 162 -3.60 1.94 7.36
CA SER A 162 -2.65 1.10 8.12
C SER A 162 -1.21 1.27 7.66
N GLN A 163 -1.00 1.81 6.45
CA GLN A 163 0.32 2.03 5.87
C GLN A 163 0.35 3.39 5.18
N ILE A 164 1.44 4.13 5.37
CA ILE A 164 1.66 5.41 4.69
C ILE A 164 3.02 5.45 4.02
N SER A 165 3.08 6.08 2.85
CA SER A 165 4.36 6.51 2.28
C SER A 165 4.86 7.75 3.03
N ALA A 166 6.16 7.79 3.33
CA ALA A 166 6.82 8.91 4.00
C ALA A 166 8.10 9.31 3.25
N GLY A 167 8.36 10.62 3.14
CA GLY A 167 9.57 11.15 2.49
C GLY A 167 9.72 10.80 1.01
N SER A 168 8.61 10.50 0.32
CA SER A 168 8.65 9.92 -1.02
C SER A 168 9.19 10.88 -2.08
N ARG A 169 10.26 10.47 -2.78
CA ARG A 169 10.73 11.07 -4.03
C ARG A 169 10.35 10.15 -5.18
N THR A 170 9.44 10.59 -6.03
CA THR A 170 8.79 9.75 -7.06
C THR A 170 9.52 9.75 -8.41
N ASN A 171 10.64 10.46 -8.52
CA ASN A 171 11.48 10.46 -9.72
C ASN A 171 12.59 9.40 -9.60
N PRO A 172 12.92 8.67 -10.69
CA PRO A 172 14.04 7.73 -10.70
C PRO A 172 15.34 8.40 -10.24
N GLY A 173 16.06 7.77 -9.30
CA GLY A 173 17.35 8.26 -8.81
C GLY A 173 17.30 9.42 -7.80
N ALA A 174 16.12 9.99 -7.52
CA ALA A 174 16.01 11.22 -6.73
C ALA A 174 16.49 11.11 -5.28
N TYR A 175 16.60 9.90 -4.71
CA TYR A 175 17.19 9.72 -3.37
C TYR A 175 18.73 9.80 -3.38
N ALA A 176 19.39 9.52 -4.50
CA ALA A 176 20.85 9.63 -4.63
C ALA A 176 21.31 11.09 -4.64
N GLU A 177 20.52 11.98 -5.25
CA GLU A 177 20.80 13.42 -5.33
C GLU A 177 20.77 14.13 -3.96
N GLY A 178 20.18 13.50 -2.94
CA GLY A 178 20.13 14.03 -1.56
C GLY A 178 21.24 13.55 -0.63
N ALA A 179 22.04 12.56 -1.05
CA ALA A 179 23.08 11.96 -0.19
C ALA A 179 24.40 12.75 -0.20
N GLY A 180 24.54 13.78 -1.05
CA GLY A 180 25.76 14.58 -1.19
C GLY A 180 25.70 16.04 -0.73
N ALA A 181 24.56 16.52 -0.20
CA ALA A 181 24.35 17.95 0.08
C ALA A 181 24.54 18.34 1.57
N ALA A 182 25.30 17.57 2.35
CA ALA A 182 25.74 17.95 3.69
C ALA A 182 27.25 18.21 3.81
N GLU A 183 28.02 18.03 2.73
CA GLU A 183 29.46 18.32 2.70
C GLU A 183 29.79 18.93 1.34
N THR A 184 29.78 20.26 1.26
CA THR A 184 30.70 21.13 0.50
C THR A 184 30.01 22.48 0.31
N ALA A 185 30.29 23.41 1.21
CA ALA A 185 30.04 24.83 0.97
C ALA A 185 31.19 25.38 0.13
N ILE A 186 31.06 25.52 -1.21
CA ILE A 186 31.87 26.46 -2.01
C ILE A 186 31.05 27.00 -3.21
N SER A 187 30.77 28.31 -3.12
CA SER A 187 30.54 29.34 -4.14
C SER A 187 29.69 29.12 -5.40
N GLY A 188 28.59 29.89 -5.48
CA GLY A 188 28.31 30.75 -6.64
C GLY A 188 27.17 30.32 -7.58
N GLY A 189 26.07 31.09 -7.58
CA GLY A 189 25.11 31.14 -8.69
C GLY A 189 23.66 30.86 -8.30
N ALA A 190 22.85 31.92 -8.23
CA ALA A 190 21.45 31.90 -7.83
C ALA A 190 20.53 31.26 -8.90
N LEU A 191 19.61 30.38 -8.46
CA LEU A 191 18.34 30.07 -9.13
C LEU A 191 17.32 29.51 -8.10
N GLY A 192 16.21 30.22 -7.92
CA GLY A 192 14.88 29.68 -7.56
C GLY A 192 14.66 29.14 -6.14
N ALA A 193 13.91 29.89 -5.34
CA ALA A 193 13.55 29.56 -3.95
C ALA A 193 12.85 28.18 -3.82
N ALA A 194 13.47 27.27 -3.08
CA ALA A 194 12.86 26.05 -2.58
C ALA A 194 11.76 26.39 -1.55
N ALA A 195 10.61 25.71 -1.66
CA ALA A 195 9.55 25.81 -0.69
C ALA A 195 10.05 25.42 0.72
N PRO A 196 9.75 26.21 1.78
CA PRO A 196 10.20 25.91 3.13
C PRO A 196 9.33 24.77 3.69
N GLY A 197 9.88 23.56 3.74
CA GLY A 197 9.14 22.41 4.29
C GLY A 197 9.91 21.11 4.44
N ALA A 198 11.15 21.01 3.98
CA ALA A 198 11.96 19.81 4.16
C ALA A 198 12.68 19.78 5.52
N ALA A 199 11.94 20.00 6.61
CA ALA A 199 12.38 19.52 7.91
C ALA A 199 11.93 18.06 7.98
N GLY A 200 12.87 17.11 8.01
CA GLY A 200 12.54 15.71 8.33
C GLY A 200 11.66 15.68 9.59
N LEU A 201 10.63 14.83 9.59
CA LEU A 201 9.73 14.64 10.73
C LEU A 201 10.57 14.44 11.99
N ARG A 202 10.66 15.47 12.84
CA ARG A 202 11.36 15.41 14.13
C ARG A 202 10.34 15.03 15.20
N LEU A 203 10.22 13.73 15.49
CA LEU A 203 9.44 13.27 16.62
C LEU A 203 10.15 13.70 17.92
N PRO A 204 9.43 14.31 18.87
CA PRO A 204 9.99 14.59 20.20
C PRO A 204 10.46 13.27 20.84
N GLY A 205 11.77 13.14 21.08
CA GLY A 205 12.34 11.95 21.74
C GLY A 205 12.79 10.82 20.81
N GLU A 206 13.04 11.05 19.52
CA GLU A 206 13.54 10.04 18.55
C GLU A 206 14.70 9.16 19.04
N ARG A 207 15.58 9.70 19.88
CA ARG A 207 16.70 8.95 20.47
C ARG A 207 16.32 8.20 21.75
N ILE A 208 15.29 8.66 22.45
CA ILE A 208 14.84 8.15 23.75
C ILE A 208 13.85 6.99 23.55
N ILE A 209 12.96 7.09 22.57
CA ILE A 209 11.94 6.08 22.26
C ILE A 209 12.54 4.68 22.03
N PRO A 210 13.56 4.47 21.17
CA PRO A 210 14.14 3.15 20.95
C PRO A 210 14.86 2.61 22.20
N ILE A 211 15.49 3.48 23.00
CA ILE A 211 16.15 3.09 24.26
C ILE A 211 15.11 2.67 25.30
N GLY A 212 14.02 3.43 25.42
CA GLY A 212 12.91 3.11 26.31
C GLY A 212 12.22 1.81 25.94
N ALA A 213 11.96 1.58 24.65
CA ALA A 213 11.39 0.32 24.17
C ALA A 213 12.30 -0.88 24.49
N MET A 214 13.61 -0.74 24.27
CA MET A 214 14.59 -1.79 24.60
C MET A 214 14.60 -2.10 26.11
N ALA A 215 14.57 -1.06 26.95
CA ALA A 215 14.55 -1.22 28.40
C ALA A 215 13.27 -1.91 28.90
N VAL A 216 12.11 -1.58 28.31
CA VAL A 216 10.84 -2.24 28.62
C VAL A 216 10.86 -3.71 28.18
N VAL A 217 11.34 -4.01 26.98
CA VAL A 217 11.47 -5.40 26.50
C VAL A 217 12.40 -6.20 27.42
N LEU A 218 13.56 -5.65 27.78
CA LEU A 218 14.49 -6.31 28.71
C LEU A 218 13.89 -6.47 30.11
N TRP A 219 13.12 -5.49 30.60
CA TRP A 219 12.43 -5.57 31.88
C TRP A 219 11.36 -6.66 31.87
N ILE A 220 10.54 -6.73 30.81
CA ILE A 220 9.55 -7.78 30.60
C ILE A 220 10.24 -9.15 30.55
N LEU A 221 11.31 -9.31 29.77
CA LEU A 221 12.04 -10.58 29.68
C LEU A 221 12.70 -10.99 30.99
N ALA A 222 13.18 -10.03 31.80
CA ALA A 222 13.77 -10.28 33.10
C ALA A 222 12.73 -10.61 34.19
N HIS A 223 11.48 -10.16 34.04
CA HIS A 223 10.39 -10.39 34.99
C HIS A 223 9.37 -11.42 34.52
N ALA A 224 9.48 -11.89 33.27
CA ALA A 224 8.69 -12.98 32.75
C ALA A 224 8.98 -14.24 33.57
N THR A 225 7.99 -14.68 34.34
CA THR A 225 8.16 -15.84 35.21
C THR A 225 8.23 -17.12 34.36
N GLY A 226 8.95 -18.14 34.84
CA GLY A 226 9.00 -19.45 34.13
C GLY A 226 7.62 -20.05 33.85
N ARG A 227 6.58 -19.64 34.60
CA ARG A 227 5.18 -20.03 34.37
C ARG A 227 4.59 -19.35 33.13
N GLU A 228 4.94 -18.10 32.84
CA GLU A 228 4.48 -17.38 31.65
C GLU A 228 5.08 -17.99 30.37
N PHE A 229 6.38 -18.31 30.38
CA PHE A 229 7.02 -19.01 29.27
C PHE A 229 6.43 -20.40 29.06
N ALA A 230 6.08 -21.12 30.14
CA ALA A 230 5.45 -22.43 30.04
C ALA A 230 4.03 -22.35 29.44
N VAL A 231 3.22 -21.37 29.85
CA VAL A 231 1.87 -21.16 29.29
C VAL A 231 1.96 -20.77 27.83
N LEU A 232 2.82 -19.81 27.47
CA LEU A 232 2.98 -19.33 26.11
C LEU A 232 3.48 -20.44 25.16
N GLY A 233 4.45 -21.24 25.64
CA GLY A 233 4.92 -22.44 24.93
C GLY A 233 3.84 -23.50 24.75
N ALA A 234 3.04 -23.78 25.79
CA ALA A 234 1.94 -24.73 25.71
C ALA A 234 0.84 -24.27 24.73
N THR A 235 0.50 -22.97 24.74
CA THR A 235 -0.49 -22.40 23.81
C THR A 235 -0.02 -22.47 22.37
N LEU A 236 1.25 -22.13 22.09
CA LEU A 236 1.84 -22.26 20.76
C LEU A 236 1.84 -23.72 20.27
N ALA A 237 2.26 -24.66 21.11
CA ALA A 237 2.27 -26.08 20.77
C ALA A 237 0.85 -26.60 20.45
N ALA A 238 -0.15 -26.23 21.26
CA ALA A 238 -1.54 -26.59 21.03
C ALA A 238 -2.08 -26.00 19.71
N ALA A 239 -1.78 -24.73 19.42
CA ALA A 239 -2.16 -24.07 18.18
C ALA A 239 -1.52 -24.74 16.95
N THR A 240 -0.23 -25.09 17.02
CA THR A 240 0.47 -25.81 15.96
C THR A 240 -0.11 -27.21 15.72
N LEU A 241 -0.45 -27.95 16.78
CA LEU A 241 -1.10 -29.25 16.68
C LEU A 241 -2.49 -29.14 16.02
N LEU A 242 -3.30 -28.17 16.45
CA LEU A 242 -4.62 -27.92 15.87
C LEU A 242 -4.52 -27.54 14.38
N TYR A 243 -3.55 -26.71 14.01
CA TYR A 243 -3.28 -26.36 12.63
C TYR A 243 -2.88 -27.60 11.79
N ALA A 244 -1.98 -28.45 12.31
CA ALA A 244 -1.54 -29.66 11.61
C ALA A 244 -2.68 -30.67 11.43
N VAL A 245 -3.55 -30.84 12.45
CA VAL A 245 -4.73 -31.71 12.39
C VAL A 245 -5.79 -31.18 11.42
N ARG A 246 -5.98 -29.86 11.34
CA ARG A 246 -6.89 -29.25 10.36
C ARG A 246 -6.35 -29.42 8.94
N ARG A 247 -5.05 -29.21 8.74
CA ARG A 247 -4.38 -29.34 7.45
C ARG A 247 -4.42 -30.77 6.89
N SER A 248 -4.39 -31.80 7.74
CA SER A 248 -4.47 -33.20 7.29
C SER A 248 -5.90 -33.68 6.99
N ARG A 249 -6.93 -32.87 7.28
CA ARG A 249 -8.34 -33.16 7.02
C ARG A 249 -8.93 -32.37 5.84
N MET A 250 -8.16 -31.44 5.28
CA MET A 250 -8.46 -30.71 4.05
C MET A 250 -7.70 -31.36 2.90
#